data_AF-A0A7X9PRD6-F1
#
_entry.id   AF-A0A7X9PRD6-F1
#
_cell.length_a   1.000
_cell.length_b   1.000
_cell.length_c   1.000
_cell.angle_alpha   90.00
_cell.angle_beta   90.00
_cell.angle_gamma   90.00
#
_symmetry.space_group_name_H-M   'P 1'
#
loop_
_entity.id
_entity.type
_entity.pdbx_description
1 polymer ?
#
loop_
_entity_poly.entity_id
_entity_poly.type
_entity_poly.pdbx_seq_one_letter_code
_entity_poly.pdbx_strand_id
1 'polypeptide(L)'
;FDTYFQDPLGGMRVTPKGFAAMTRILLGIADTCCEGRLVAVLEGGYHAAGLADSIKAVLEEMHNDTVCTEEQLAAMEKEADASADNVIKQVTAKIKPYWNV
;
A
#
# COMPACT_ATOMS: atom_id res chain seq x y z
N PHE A 1 8.42 3.65 3.92
CA PHE A 1 8.88 2.25 3.77
C PHE A 1 9.33 1.63 5.09
N ASP A 2 9.37 2.42 6.17
CA ASP A 2 9.52 1.97 7.55
C ASP A 2 8.41 1.02 8.04
N THR A 3 7.31 0.89 7.31
CA THR A 3 6.33 -0.19 7.54
C THR A 3 6.78 -1.59 7.08
N TYR A 4 7.98 -1.70 6.47
CA TYR A 4 8.57 -2.97 6.07
C TYR A 4 8.77 -3.91 7.27
N PHE A 5 8.54 -5.21 7.06
CA PHE A 5 8.45 -6.19 8.15
C PHE A 5 9.72 -6.42 8.99
N GLN A 6 10.89 -5.97 8.51
CA GLN A 6 12.14 -5.98 9.26
C GLN A 6 12.71 -4.59 9.49
N ASP A 7 11.91 -3.55 9.26
CA ASP A 7 12.31 -2.21 9.60
C ASP A 7 12.47 -2.07 11.12
N PRO A 8 13.59 -1.52 11.62
CA PRO A 8 13.84 -1.45 13.05
C PRO A 8 12.95 -0.44 13.79
N LEU A 9 12.25 0.47 13.09
CA LEU A 9 11.47 1.53 13.73
C LEU A 9 9.95 1.37 13.60
N GLY A 10 9.44 0.81 12.49
CA GLY A 10 8.00 0.82 12.23
C GLY A 10 7.18 -0.27 12.94
N GLY A 11 7.75 -1.44 13.22
CA GLY A 11 7.06 -2.53 13.91
C GLY A 11 5.87 -3.16 13.14
N MET A 12 5.73 -2.84 11.86
CA MET A 12 4.67 -3.34 10.98
C MET A 12 5.12 -4.61 10.24
N ARG A 13 4.28 -5.15 9.34
CA ARG A 13 4.51 -6.41 8.62
C ARG A 13 4.37 -6.29 7.10
N VAL A 14 4.57 -5.10 6.53
CA VAL A 14 4.44 -4.90 5.08
C VAL A 14 5.62 -5.55 4.36
N THR A 15 5.34 -6.25 3.27
CA THR A 15 6.35 -6.88 2.40
C THR A 15 6.51 -6.08 1.11
N PRO A 16 7.55 -6.31 0.28
CA PRO A 16 7.67 -5.67 -1.03
C PRO A 16 6.42 -5.90 -1.90
N LYS A 17 5.82 -7.09 -1.83
CA LYS A 17 4.52 -7.39 -2.48
C LYS A 17 3.37 -6.53 -1.96
N GLY A 18 3.37 -6.24 -0.65
CA GLY A 18 2.41 -5.29 -0.06
C GLY A 18 2.57 -3.87 -0.60
N PHE A 19 3.81 -3.39 -0.77
CA PHE A 19 4.06 -2.09 -1.40
C PHE A 19 3.62 -2.06 -2.87
N ALA A 20 3.86 -3.13 -3.63
CA ALA A 20 3.36 -3.28 -4.99
C ALA A 20 1.82 -3.20 -5.04
N ALA A 21 1.13 -3.97 -4.19
CA ALA A 21 -0.34 -3.96 -4.10
C ALA A 21 -0.91 -2.58 -3.78
N MET A 22 -0.34 -1.86 -2.79
CA MET A 22 -0.75 -0.50 -2.48
C MET A 22 -0.52 0.46 -3.66
N THR A 23 0.60 0.31 -4.36
CA THR A 23 0.92 1.12 -5.55
C THR A 23 -0.10 0.88 -6.66
N ARG A 24 -0.48 -0.37 -6.91
CA ARG A 24 -1.50 -0.70 -7.92
C ARG A 24 -2.86 -0.08 -7.61
N ILE A 25 -3.29 -0.09 -6.35
CA ILE A 25 -4.53 0.57 -5.93
C ILE A 25 -4.46 2.08 -6.22
N LEU A 26 -3.34 2.73 -5.88
CA LEU A 26 -3.14 4.16 -6.15
C LEU A 26 -3.10 4.49 -7.65
N LEU A 27 -2.47 3.64 -8.47
CA LEU A 27 -2.48 3.79 -9.93
C LEU A 27 -3.90 3.71 -10.50
N GLY A 28 -4.72 2.75 -10.06
CA GLY A 28 -6.12 2.65 -10.51
C GLY A 28 -6.97 3.87 -10.11
N ILE A 29 -6.74 4.43 -8.93
CA ILE A 29 -7.35 5.70 -8.50
C ILE A 29 -6.86 6.84 -9.41
N ALA A 30 -5.56 6.92 -9.68
CA ALA A 30 -4.98 7.97 -10.54
C ALA A 30 -5.50 7.89 -11.99
N ASP A 31 -5.67 6.70 -12.54
CA ASP A 31 -6.29 6.49 -13.86
C ASP A 31 -7.71 7.05 -13.91
N THR A 32 -8.48 6.80 -12.85
CA THR A 32 -9.88 7.25 -12.75
C THR A 32 -10.02 8.75 -12.49
N CYS A 33 -9.12 9.32 -11.68
CA CYS A 33 -9.30 10.68 -11.13
C CYS A 33 -8.41 11.74 -11.79
N CYS A 34 -7.27 11.35 -12.37
CA CYS A 34 -6.28 12.31 -12.86
C CYS A 34 -5.43 11.80 -14.02
N GLU A 35 -6.03 11.01 -14.93
CA GLU A 35 -5.41 10.54 -16.18
C GLU A 35 -4.06 9.84 -15.95
N GLY A 36 -3.98 9.02 -14.90
CA GLY A 36 -2.78 8.24 -14.56
C GLY A 36 -1.64 9.05 -13.95
N ARG A 37 -1.84 10.34 -13.65
CA ARG A 37 -0.80 11.18 -13.04
C ARG A 37 -0.58 10.82 -11.57
N LEU A 38 0.49 10.10 -11.28
CA LEU A 38 0.95 9.78 -9.93
C LEU A 38 2.44 10.11 -9.77
N VAL A 39 2.79 10.78 -8.68
CA VAL A 39 4.19 11.03 -8.30
C VAL A 39 4.42 10.44 -6.91
N ALA A 40 5.42 9.56 -6.79
CA ALA A 40 5.87 9.00 -5.53
C ALA A 40 7.11 9.76 -5.02
N VAL A 41 7.14 10.09 -3.73
CA VAL A 41 8.26 10.76 -3.08
C VAL A 41 8.75 9.88 -1.93
N LEU A 42 10.05 9.63 -1.89
CA LEU A 42 10.66 8.79 -0.85
C LEU A 42 10.73 9.56 0.47
N GLU A 43 10.15 8.97 1.52
CA GLU A 43 10.21 9.44 2.90
C GLU A 43 11.21 8.58 3.72
N GLY A 44 10.76 7.91 4.77
CA GLY A 44 11.57 7.03 5.62
C GLY A 44 11.66 5.57 5.16
N GLY A 45 12.58 4.85 5.80
CA GLY A 45 12.87 3.44 5.60
C GLY A 45 14.30 3.15 6.06
N TYR A 46 14.44 2.32 7.07
CA TYR A 46 15.66 2.21 7.88
C TYR A 46 16.30 0.81 7.84
N HIS A 47 15.63 -0.14 7.17
CA HIS A 47 16.24 -1.41 6.78
C HIS A 47 16.67 -1.37 5.30
N ALA A 48 17.97 -1.14 5.04
CA ALA A 48 18.49 -0.81 3.70
C ALA A 48 18.12 -1.80 2.59
N ALA A 49 18.26 -3.12 2.82
CA ALA A 49 17.90 -4.13 1.82
C ALA A 49 16.39 -4.16 1.57
N GLY A 50 15.60 -4.08 2.64
CA GLY A 50 14.13 -4.07 2.56
C GLY A 50 13.60 -2.81 1.89
N LEU A 51 14.26 -1.68 2.10
CA LEU A 51 13.99 -0.43 1.41
C LEU A 51 14.23 -0.58 -0.10
N ALA A 52 15.38 -1.12 -0.49
CA ALA A 52 15.71 -1.33 -1.90
C ALA A 52 14.70 -2.27 -2.59
N ASP A 53 14.38 -3.41 -1.98
CA ASP A 53 13.40 -4.37 -2.51
C ASP A 53 11.99 -3.75 -2.62
N SER A 54 11.60 -2.95 -1.63
CA SER A 54 10.28 -2.32 -1.61
C SER A 54 10.16 -1.19 -2.63
N ILE A 55 11.19 -0.34 -2.77
CA ILE A 55 11.23 0.70 -3.80
C ILE A 55 11.20 0.07 -5.18
N LYS A 56 11.98 -1.01 -5.40
CA LYS A 56 11.97 -1.75 -6.65
C LYS A 56 10.57 -2.23 -7.00
N ALA A 57 9.86 -2.85 -6.06
CA ALA A 57 8.49 -3.34 -6.27
C ALA A 57 7.50 -2.21 -6.62
N VAL A 58 7.64 -1.03 -6.01
CA VAL A 58 6.84 0.16 -6.37
C VAL A 58 7.13 0.61 -7.81
N LEU A 59 8.41 0.71 -8.18
CA LEU A 59 8.83 1.16 -9.50
C LEU A 59 8.41 0.17 -10.60
N GLU A 60 8.52 -1.13 -10.35
CA GLU A 60 8.07 -2.18 -11.28
C GLU A 60 6.56 -2.09 -11.53
N GLU A 61 5.74 -1.81 -10.51
CA GLU A 61 4.30 -1.58 -10.70
C GLU A 61 4.02 -0.27 -11.46
N MET A 62 4.71 0.82 -11.13
CA MET A 62 4.56 2.12 -11.82
C MET A 62 4.97 2.04 -13.30
N HIS A 63 5.98 1.22 -13.62
CA HIS A 63 6.44 0.99 -14.99
C HIS A 63 5.59 -0.06 -15.73
N ASN A 64 4.71 -0.78 -15.03
CA ASN A 64 3.98 -1.96 -15.50
C ASN A 64 4.88 -3.15 -15.89
N ASP A 65 6.08 -3.25 -15.31
CA ASP A 65 6.89 -4.48 -15.37
C ASP A 65 6.23 -5.60 -14.53
N THR A 66 5.52 -5.21 -13.47
CA THR A 66 4.62 -6.06 -12.72
C THR A 66 3.24 -5.42 -12.64
N VAL A 67 2.21 -6.27 -12.49
CA VAL A 67 0.83 -5.83 -12.29
C VAL A 67 0.20 -6.71 -11.23
N CYS A 68 -0.14 -6.13 -10.08
CA CYS A 68 -0.99 -6.78 -9.10
C CYS A 68 -2.44 -6.88 -9.65
N THR A 69 -2.96 -8.09 -9.83
CA THR A 69 -4.32 -8.28 -10.38
C THR A 69 -5.39 -8.10 -9.32
N GLU A 70 -6.63 -7.88 -9.73
CA GLU A 70 -7.78 -7.80 -8.81
C GLU A 70 -7.92 -9.09 -7.98
N GLU A 71 -7.66 -10.26 -8.58
CA GLU A 71 -7.69 -11.53 -7.85
C GLU A 71 -6.61 -11.62 -6.77
N GLN A 72 -5.41 -11.09 -7.05
CA GLN A 72 -4.32 -11.04 -6.08
C GLN A 72 -4.65 -10.08 -4.93
N LEU A 73 -5.22 -8.92 -5.22
CA LEU A 73 -5.67 -7.96 -4.21
C LEU A 73 -6.78 -8.56 -3.33
N ALA A 74 -7.78 -9.21 -3.94
CA ALA A 74 -8.85 -9.87 -3.21
C ALA A 74 -8.35 -11.04 -2.34
N ALA A 75 -7.37 -11.80 -2.83
CA ALA A 75 -6.74 -12.85 -2.03
C ALA A 75 -6.01 -12.26 -0.81
N MET A 76 -5.26 -11.16 -0.99
CA MET A 76 -4.59 -10.48 0.11
C MET A 76 -5.56 -9.92 1.14
N GLU A 77 -6.69 -9.35 0.71
CA GLU A 77 -7.76 -8.87 1.61
C GLU A 77 -8.35 -10.02 2.43
N LYS A 78 -8.60 -11.17 1.79
CA LYS A 78 -9.15 -12.36 2.47
C LYS A 78 -8.19 -12.94 3.52
N GLU A 79 -6.88 -12.82 3.29
CA GLU A 79 -5.83 -13.26 4.21
C GLU A 79 -5.51 -12.23 5.30
N ALA A 80 -6.08 -11.03 5.22
CA ALA A 80 -5.83 -9.97 6.19
C ALA A 80 -6.31 -10.34 7.59
N ASP A 81 -5.55 -9.93 8.59
CA ASP A 81 -5.91 -10.12 9.99
C ASP A 81 -7.07 -9.17 10.37
N ALA A 82 -8.18 -9.75 10.83
CA ALA A 82 -9.37 -9.03 11.29
C ALA A 82 -9.12 -8.19 12.56
N SER A 83 -7.94 -8.28 13.19
CA SER A 83 -7.57 -7.45 14.35
C SER A 83 -7.66 -5.95 14.07
N ALA A 84 -7.50 -5.54 12.80
CA ALA A 84 -7.62 -4.14 12.37
C ALA A 84 -9.09 -3.67 12.18
N ASP A 85 -10.06 -4.58 12.03
CA ASP A 85 -11.44 -4.25 11.64
C ASP A 85 -12.12 -3.25 12.58
N ASN A 86 -11.91 -3.42 13.88
CA ASN A 86 -12.49 -2.53 14.88
C ASN A 86 -11.89 -1.12 14.78
N VAL A 87 -10.59 -1.02 14.51
CA VAL A 87 -9.91 0.27 14.32
C VAL A 87 -10.44 0.94 13.05
N ILE A 88 -10.56 0.20 11.95
CA ILE A 88 -11.12 0.70 10.68
C ILE A 88 -12.53 1.23 10.91
N LYS A 89 -13.42 0.46 11.54
CA LYS A 89 -14.79 0.88 11.86
C LYS A 89 -14.84 2.17 12.68
N GLN A 90 -13.97 2.28 13.70
CA GLN A 90 -13.89 3.48 14.53
C GLN A 90 -13.41 4.71 13.76
N VAL A 91 -12.41 4.55 12.87
CA VAL A 91 -11.91 5.64 12.02
C VAL A 91 -13.01 6.06 11.03
N THR A 92 -13.64 5.12 10.33
CA THR A 92 -14.74 5.40 9.37
C THR A 92 -15.88 6.17 10.04
N ALA A 93 -16.32 5.74 11.23
CA ALA A 93 -17.37 6.42 11.98
C ALA A 93 -17.02 7.88 12.32
N LYS A 94 -15.74 8.17 12.60
CA LYS A 94 -15.27 9.52 12.94
C LYS A 94 -15.12 10.43 11.72
N ILE A 95 -14.76 9.89 10.55
CA ILE A 95 -14.56 10.69 9.33
C ILE A 95 -15.84 10.89 8.51
N LYS A 96 -16.90 10.10 8.79
CA LYS A 96 -18.20 10.13 8.10
C LYS A 96 -18.86 11.53 7.98
N PRO A 97 -18.73 12.47 8.93
CA PRO A 97 -19.25 13.82 8.75
C PRO A 97 -18.56 14.62 7.64
N TYR A 98 -17.34 14.23 7.23
CA TYR A 98 -16.51 14.95 6.27
C TYR A 98 -16.39 14.21 4.93
N TRP A 99 -16.58 12.89 4.92
CA TRP A 99 -16.42 12.03 3.74
C TRP A 99 -17.64 11.13 3.59
N ASN A 100 -18.13 10.97 2.36
CA ASN A 100 -19.24 10.07 2.05
C ASN A 100 -18.74 8.62 1.97
N VAL A 101 -18.44 8.04 3.14
CA VAL A 101 -17.91 6.69 3.35
C VAL A 101 -18.69 5.93 4.42
#